data_AF-D2A632-F1
#
_entry.id   AF-D2A632-F1
#
_cell.length_a   1.000
_cell.length_b   1.000
_cell.length_c   1.000
_cell.angle_alpha   90.00
_cell.angle_beta   90.00
_cell.angle_gamma   90.00
#
_symmetry.space_group_name_H-M   'P 1'
#
loop_
_entity.id
_entity.type
_entity.pdbx_description
1 polymer ?
#
loop_
_entity_poly.entity_id
_entity_poly.type
_entity_poly.pdbx_seq_one_letter_code
_entity_poly.pdbx_strand_id
1 'polypeptide(L)'
;MAPPRPPLPHDGAPMRPPPPPETDDEDDVFRHAPSSTQPIMVAAHNLHREVRQWSAKDNELIAAAKRMAVLMAHLSELVHNDDKGSKRELIATAKAIADASNDVTRIAKQLARECTDKRIRTNLLQVCERIPTIATQLKILSTVKATMLGAQGSEEDREATEMLEGNAQNLMQSVKETVRAAESASVKIHAQTHGKLRWVRRQPWYAYA
;
A
#
# COMPACT_ATOMS: atom_id res chain seq x y z
N MET A 1 40.22 -17.70 37.69
CA MET A 1 39.14 -16.71 37.83
C MET A 1 39.18 -15.79 36.62
N ALA A 2 38.07 -15.61 35.90
CA ALA A 2 37.98 -14.66 34.80
C ALA A 2 37.83 -13.22 35.35
N PRO A 3 38.40 -12.20 34.68
CA PRO A 3 38.31 -10.82 35.15
C PRO A 3 36.85 -10.31 35.08
N PRO A 4 36.46 -9.38 35.97
CA PRO A 4 35.11 -8.84 35.98
C PRO A 4 34.83 -8.04 34.70
N ARG A 5 33.64 -8.24 34.14
CA ARG A 5 33.18 -7.57 32.93
C ARG A 5 33.03 -6.06 33.20
N PRO A 6 33.48 -5.16 32.30
CA PRO A 6 33.29 -3.72 32.46
C PRO A 6 31.81 -3.33 32.56
N PRO A 7 31.46 -2.29 33.34
CA PRO A 7 30.09 -1.79 33.40
C PRO A 7 29.66 -1.22 32.04
N LEU A 8 28.39 -1.49 31.67
CA LEU A 8 27.76 -0.95 30.47
C LEU A 8 27.72 0.59 30.56
N PRO A 9 28.03 1.32 29.47
CA PRO A 9 27.86 2.77 29.43
C PRO A 9 26.42 3.13 29.76
N HIS A 10 26.23 4.06 30.70
CA HIS A 10 24.91 4.63 31.00
C HIS A 10 24.26 5.12 29.71
N ASP A 11 23.11 4.53 29.39
CA ASP A 11 22.30 4.83 28.22
C ASP A 11 21.63 6.20 28.42
N GLY A 12 22.41 7.25 28.17
CA GLY A 12 22.00 8.65 28.22
C GLY A 12 22.02 9.30 26.84
N ALA A 13 21.87 8.53 25.77
CA ALA A 13 21.65 9.12 24.46
C ALA A 13 20.33 9.91 24.51
N PRO A 14 20.34 11.24 24.29
CA PRO A 14 19.10 12.00 24.24
C PRO A 14 18.19 11.37 23.19
N MET A 15 16.96 11.02 23.58
CA MET A 15 15.97 10.50 22.65
C MET A 15 15.91 11.45 21.46
N ARG A 16 16.27 10.96 20.28
CA ARG A 16 16.25 11.77 19.05
C ARG A 16 14.83 12.33 18.95
N PRO A 17 14.65 13.66 18.85
CA PRO A 17 13.33 14.26 18.75
C PRO A 17 12.53 13.54 17.68
N PRO A 18 11.25 13.21 17.94
CA PRO A 18 10.41 12.64 16.90
C PRO A 18 10.48 13.59 15.69
N PRO A 19 10.62 13.06 14.47
CA PRO A 19 10.55 13.89 13.28
C PRO A 19 9.27 14.73 13.34
N PRO A 20 9.29 15.98 12.86
CA PRO A 20 8.10 16.81 12.84
C PRO A 20 6.94 16.03 12.21
N PRO A 21 5.72 16.14 12.75
CA PRO A 21 4.56 15.57 12.09
C PRO A 21 4.48 16.20 10.69
N GLU A 22 4.83 15.43 9.67
CA GLU A 22 4.38 15.71 8.31
C GLU A 22 2.86 15.60 8.39
N THR A 23 2.15 16.73 8.48
CA THR A 23 0.70 16.78 8.32
C THR A 23 0.43 16.45 6.86
N ASP A 24 0.33 15.15 6.57
CA ASP A 24 -0.03 14.66 5.24
C ASP A 24 -1.54 14.82 5.11
N ASP A 25 -2.00 15.63 4.14
CA ASP A 25 -3.42 15.73 3.77
C ASP A 25 -4.02 14.34 3.43
N GLU A 26 -3.18 13.34 3.14
CA GLU A 26 -3.55 11.93 2.98
C GLU A 26 -4.21 11.32 4.24
N ASP A 27 -3.82 11.76 5.45
CA ASP A 27 -4.36 11.22 6.70
C ASP A 27 -5.81 11.69 6.95
N ASP A 28 -6.26 12.76 6.27
CA ASP A 28 -7.62 13.29 6.40
C ASP A 28 -8.69 12.37 5.83
N VAL A 29 -8.40 11.72 4.69
CA VAL A 29 -9.28 10.74 4.03
C VAL A 29 -9.52 9.51 4.93
N PHE A 30 -8.55 9.17 5.78
CA PHE A 30 -8.59 7.98 6.62
C PHE A 30 -8.79 8.27 8.12
N ARG A 31 -9.21 9.49 8.50
CA ARG A 31 -9.47 9.83 9.91
C ARG A 31 -10.60 8.99 10.52
N HIS A 32 -11.60 8.64 9.72
CA HIS A 32 -12.76 7.90 10.19
C HIS A 32 -12.62 6.42 9.84
N ALA A 33 -12.97 5.55 10.79
CA ALA A 33 -13.03 4.13 10.53
C ALA A 33 -14.06 3.86 9.43
N PRO A 34 -13.72 3.09 8.39
CA PRO A 34 -14.65 2.79 7.32
C PRO A 34 -15.81 1.95 7.85
N SER A 35 -17.03 2.20 7.36
CA SER A 35 -18.15 1.32 7.66
C SER A 35 -17.93 -0.04 6.99
N SER A 36 -18.42 -1.12 7.61
CA SER A 36 -18.37 -2.45 7.01
C SER A 36 -19.16 -2.56 5.69
N THR A 37 -20.04 -1.60 5.44
CA THR A 37 -20.86 -1.50 4.22
C THR A 37 -20.09 -0.98 3.00
N GLN A 38 -18.80 -0.63 3.14
CA GLN A 38 -17.95 -0.16 2.04
C GLN A 38 -16.67 -1.02 1.92
N PRO A 39 -16.74 -2.22 1.33
CA PRO A 39 -15.62 -3.16 1.31
C PRO A 39 -14.37 -2.63 0.57
N ILE A 40 -14.53 -1.79 -0.45
CA ILE A 40 -13.42 -1.13 -1.16
C ILE A 40 -12.72 -0.13 -0.23
N MET A 41 -13.47 0.71 0.48
CA MET A 41 -12.90 1.64 1.47
C MET A 41 -12.18 0.90 2.60
N VAL A 42 -12.72 -0.22 3.08
CA VAL A 42 -12.04 -1.08 4.06
C VAL A 42 -10.70 -1.60 3.52
N ALA A 43 -10.65 -2.02 2.26
CA ALA A 43 -9.40 -2.45 1.62
C ALA A 43 -8.37 -1.30 1.52
N ALA A 44 -8.81 -0.11 1.12
CA ALA A 44 -7.99 1.10 1.06
C ALA A 44 -7.41 1.45 2.44
N HIS A 45 -8.26 1.53 3.47
CA HIS A 45 -7.86 1.83 4.84
C HIS A 45 -6.88 0.79 5.40
N ASN A 46 -7.08 -0.50 5.08
CA ASN A 46 -6.17 -1.57 5.50
C ASN A 46 -4.77 -1.44 4.89
N LEU A 47 -4.67 -1.02 3.62
CA LEU A 47 -3.38 -0.70 3.01
C LEU A 47 -2.77 0.55 3.67
N HIS A 48 -3.55 1.64 3.80
CA HIS A 48 -3.09 2.89 4.42
C HIS A 48 -2.50 2.65 5.81
N ARG A 49 -3.20 1.89 6.67
CA ARG A 49 -2.74 1.57 8.02
C ARG A 49 -1.39 0.85 8.04
N GLU A 50 -1.12 -0.01 7.05
CA GLU A 50 0.18 -0.69 6.94
C GLU A 50 1.29 0.25 6.50
N VAL A 51 1.01 1.13 5.53
CA VAL A 51 2.05 1.97 4.91
C VAL A 51 2.30 3.26 5.68
N ARG A 52 1.31 3.78 6.43
CA ARG A 52 1.41 5.03 7.19
C ARG A 52 2.46 5.00 8.28
N GLN A 53 2.84 3.82 8.77
CA GLN A 53 3.89 3.69 9.80
C GLN A 53 5.28 4.01 9.26
N TRP A 54 5.46 4.04 7.93
CA TRP A 54 6.71 4.29 7.24
C TRP A 54 6.75 5.71 6.66
N SER A 55 7.92 6.36 6.73
CA SER A 55 8.15 7.60 6.00
C SER A 55 8.25 7.33 4.51
N ALA A 56 7.59 8.16 3.70
CA ALA A 56 7.70 8.12 2.24
C ALA A 56 8.98 8.81 1.74
N LYS A 57 9.68 9.56 2.61
CA LYS A 57 10.93 10.24 2.28
C LYS A 57 12.00 9.21 1.91
N ASP A 58 12.52 9.34 0.69
CA ASP A 58 13.50 8.42 0.11
C ASP A 58 12.98 6.97 0.03
N ASN A 59 11.67 6.78 -0.10
CA ASN A 59 11.04 5.47 -0.23
C ASN A 59 9.87 5.51 -1.23
N GLU A 60 10.21 5.39 -2.52
CA GLU A 60 9.23 5.42 -3.61
C GLU A 60 8.20 4.29 -3.53
N LEU A 61 8.54 3.15 -2.91
CA LEU A 61 7.61 2.04 -2.72
C LEU A 61 6.47 2.44 -1.77
N ILE A 62 6.83 3.05 -0.64
CA ILE A 62 5.84 3.55 0.34
C ILE A 62 5.03 4.69 -0.27
N ALA A 63 5.68 5.61 -0.99
CA ALA A 63 4.97 6.70 -1.68
C ALA A 63 3.94 6.16 -2.69
N ALA A 64 4.31 5.16 -3.51
CA ALA A 64 3.39 4.54 -4.45
C ALA A 64 2.22 3.82 -3.75
N ALA A 65 2.51 3.08 -2.67
CA ALA A 65 1.48 2.35 -1.93
C ALA A 65 0.51 3.28 -1.18
N LYS A 66 0.97 4.41 -0.64
CA LYS A 66 0.12 5.47 -0.08
C LYS A 66 -0.81 6.06 -1.14
N ARG A 67 -0.27 6.44 -2.31
CA ARG A 67 -1.09 6.90 -3.44
C ARG A 67 -2.15 5.88 -3.85
N MET A 68 -1.80 4.59 -3.88
CA MET A 68 -2.77 3.53 -4.17
C MET A 68 -3.91 3.48 -3.14
N ALA A 69 -3.62 3.66 -1.85
CA ALA A 69 -4.66 3.67 -0.82
C ALA A 69 -5.62 4.85 -1.03
N VAL A 70 -5.10 6.06 -1.24
CA VAL A 70 -5.93 7.26 -1.49
C VAL A 70 -6.78 7.09 -2.74
N LEU A 71 -6.18 6.62 -3.85
CA LEU A 71 -6.92 6.36 -5.08
C LEU A 71 -7.99 5.28 -4.92
N MET A 72 -7.72 4.24 -4.10
CA MET A 72 -8.70 3.19 -3.83
C MET A 72 -9.86 3.68 -2.95
N ALA A 73 -9.59 4.60 -2.01
CA ALA A 73 -10.64 5.28 -1.25
C ALA A 73 -11.55 6.10 -2.18
N HIS A 74 -10.95 6.87 -3.08
CA HIS A 74 -11.70 7.63 -4.10
C HIS A 74 -12.48 6.71 -5.06
N LEU A 75 -11.92 5.55 -5.44
CA LEU A 75 -12.64 4.54 -6.22
C LEU A 75 -13.90 4.07 -5.48
N SER A 76 -13.81 3.84 -4.16
CA SER A 76 -14.96 3.43 -3.34
C SER A 76 -16.08 4.47 -3.39
N GLU A 77 -15.76 5.76 -3.32
CA GLU A 77 -16.75 6.84 -3.41
C GLU A 77 -17.44 6.84 -4.78
N LEU A 78 -16.66 6.73 -5.86
CA LEU A 78 -17.16 6.73 -7.23
C LEU A 78 -18.05 5.52 -7.56
N VAL A 79 -17.83 4.36 -6.93
CA VAL A 79 -18.64 3.15 -7.14
C VAL A 79 -20.07 3.32 -6.63
N HIS A 80 -20.28 4.16 -5.62
CA HIS A 80 -21.59 4.41 -5.02
C HIS A 80 -22.27 5.69 -5.55
N ASN A 81 -21.54 6.54 -6.29
CA ASN A 81 -22.08 7.77 -6.87
C ASN A 81 -22.59 7.54 -8.31
N ASP A 82 -23.82 7.99 -8.61
CA ASP A 82 -24.46 7.81 -9.92
C ASP A 82 -24.46 9.06 -10.82
N ASP A 83 -23.58 10.02 -10.53
CA ASP A 83 -23.48 11.21 -11.37
C ASP A 83 -22.84 10.86 -12.72
N LYS A 84 -23.31 11.49 -13.81
CA LYS A 84 -22.78 11.26 -15.17
C LYS A 84 -21.26 11.52 -15.29
N GLY A 85 -20.70 12.36 -14.42
CA GLY A 85 -19.25 12.59 -14.32
C GLY A 85 -18.47 11.39 -13.76
N SER A 86 -19.10 10.61 -12.87
CA SER A 86 -18.49 9.52 -12.12
C SER A 86 -18.06 8.34 -12.99
N LYS A 87 -18.71 8.09 -14.14
CA LYS A 87 -18.31 7.02 -15.08
C LYS A 87 -16.89 7.20 -15.62
N ARG A 88 -16.60 8.40 -16.13
CA ARG A 88 -15.29 8.72 -16.70
C ARG A 88 -14.23 8.75 -15.62
N GLU A 89 -14.59 9.28 -14.46
CA GLU A 89 -13.72 9.38 -13.31
C GLU A 89 -13.38 8.01 -12.70
N LEU A 90 -14.35 7.11 -12.58
CA LEU A 90 -14.14 5.72 -12.13
C LEU A 90 -13.09 5.00 -12.98
N ILE A 91 -13.21 5.12 -14.31
CA ILE A 91 -12.26 4.52 -15.25
C ILE A 91 -10.87 5.18 -15.14
N ALA A 92 -10.82 6.51 -14.96
CA ALA A 92 -9.56 7.22 -14.79
C ALA A 92 -8.85 6.83 -13.49
N THR A 93 -9.58 6.77 -12.38
CA THR A 93 -9.08 6.33 -11.07
C THR A 93 -8.56 4.90 -11.14
N ALA A 94 -9.27 3.97 -11.78
CA ALA A 94 -8.81 2.59 -11.96
C ALA A 94 -7.49 2.50 -12.76
N LYS A 95 -7.31 3.35 -13.78
CA LYS A 95 -6.05 3.45 -14.52
C LYS A 95 -4.92 3.99 -13.64
N ALA A 96 -5.17 5.05 -12.87
CA ALA A 96 -4.20 5.60 -11.94
C ALA A 96 -3.76 4.58 -10.86
N ILE A 97 -4.70 3.78 -10.34
CA ILE A 97 -4.38 2.67 -9.42
C ILE A 97 -3.48 1.64 -10.11
N ALA A 98 -3.81 1.27 -11.35
CA ALA A 98 -3.00 0.32 -12.12
C ALA A 98 -1.58 0.85 -12.37
N ASP A 99 -1.42 2.12 -12.70
CA ASP A 99 -0.12 2.75 -12.93
C ASP A 99 0.72 2.79 -11.65
N ALA A 100 0.12 3.19 -10.53
CA ALA A 100 0.79 3.14 -9.22
C ALA A 100 1.15 1.70 -8.80
N SER A 101 0.32 0.71 -9.14
CA SER A 101 0.62 -0.71 -8.89
C SER A 101 1.80 -1.22 -9.72
N ASN A 102 1.97 -0.71 -10.95
CA ASN A 102 3.11 -1.03 -11.80
C ASN A 102 4.41 -0.49 -11.19
N ASP A 103 4.38 0.70 -10.59
CA ASP A 103 5.51 1.23 -9.82
C ASP A 103 5.89 0.33 -8.65
N VAL A 104 4.89 -0.11 -7.86
CA VAL A 104 5.11 -1.07 -6.76
C VAL A 104 5.80 -2.35 -7.26
N THR A 105 5.28 -2.95 -8.33
CA THR A 105 5.88 -4.17 -8.91
C THR A 105 7.29 -3.93 -9.45
N ARG A 106 7.52 -2.81 -10.14
CA ARG A 106 8.84 -2.44 -10.70
C ARG A 106 9.87 -2.30 -9.59
N ILE A 107 9.55 -1.54 -8.54
CA ILE A 107 10.44 -1.30 -7.40
C ILE A 107 10.71 -2.60 -6.64
N ALA A 108 9.67 -3.42 -6.39
CA ALA A 108 9.82 -4.73 -5.75
C ALA A 108 10.75 -5.66 -6.53
N LYS A 109 10.61 -5.72 -7.86
CA LYS A 109 11.48 -6.53 -8.73
C LYS A 109 12.93 -6.02 -8.72
N GLN A 110 13.14 -4.70 -8.68
CA GLN A 110 14.47 -4.13 -8.54
C GLN A 110 15.12 -4.54 -7.21
N LEU A 111 14.38 -4.37 -6.13
CA LEU A 111 14.81 -4.76 -4.79
C LEU A 111 15.15 -6.25 -4.69
N ALA A 112 14.33 -7.11 -5.32
CA ALA A 112 14.59 -8.55 -5.37
C ALA A 112 15.92 -8.88 -6.07
N ARG A 113 16.31 -8.14 -7.13
CA ARG A 113 17.59 -8.35 -7.83
C ARG A 113 18.80 -8.02 -6.95
N GLU A 114 18.66 -7.04 -6.07
CA GLU A 114 19.71 -6.58 -5.16
C GLU A 114 19.75 -7.40 -3.85
N CYS A 115 18.72 -8.23 -3.59
CA CYS A 115 18.64 -9.09 -2.42
C CYS A 115 19.57 -10.30 -2.54
N THR A 116 20.46 -10.46 -1.55
CA THR A 116 21.43 -11.55 -1.50
C THR A 116 20.83 -12.87 -1.01
N ASP A 117 19.79 -12.81 -0.17
CA ASP A 117 19.12 -14.00 0.36
C ASP A 117 18.14 -14.58 -0.67
N LYS A 118 18.41 -15.82 -1.10
CA LYS A 118 17.62 -16.52 -2.13
C LYS A 118 16.16 -16.71 -1.72
N ARG A 119 15.89 -17.05 -0.45
CA ARG A 119 14.52 -17.35 0.02
C ARG A 119 13.70 -16.07 0.07
N ILE A 120 14.27 -14.99 0.61
CA ILE A 120 13.59 -13.70 0.69
C ILE A 120 13.35 -13.13 -0.72
N ARG A 121 14.35 -13.23 -1.61
CA ARG A 121 14.20 -12.85 -3.02
C ARG A 121 13.05 -13.59 -3.71
N THR A 122 12.98 -14.91 -3.59
CA THR A 122 11.90 -15.71 -4.21
C THR A 122 10.55 -15.31 -3.65
N ASN A 123 10.43 -15.12 -2.34
CA ASN A 123 9.19 -14.68 -1.71
C ASN A 123 8.73 -13.32 -2.26
N LEU A 124 9.63 -12.33 -2.33
CA LEU A 124 9.32 -11.00 -2.86
C LEU A 124 8.86 -11.04 -4.33
N LEU A 125 9.52 -11.84 -5.17
CA LEU A 125 9.10 -12.02 -6.56
C LEU A 125 7.71 -12.64 -6.67
N GLN A 126 7.46 -13.74 -5.94
CA GLN A 126 6.18 -14.45 -5.97
C GLN A 126 5.00 -13.54 -5.58
N VAL A 127 5.15 -12.73 -4.53
CA VAL A 127 4.06 -11.85 -4.08
C VAL A 127 3.82 -10.69 -5.06
N CYS A 128 4.87 -10.09 -5.62
CA CYS A 128 4.72 -8.92 -6.49
C CYS A 128 4.30 -9.25 -7.94
N GLU A 129 4.51 -10.49 -8.39
CA GLU A 129 4.13 -10.94 -9.75
C GLU A 129 2.63 -11.09 -9.96
N ARG A 130 1.85 -11.19 -8.88
CA ARG A 130 0.38 -11.25 -8.95
C ARG A 130 -0.26 -9.89 -9.23
N ILE A 131 0.41 -8.81 -8.83
CA ILE A 131 -0.12 -7.44 -8.88
C ILE A 131 -0.56 -7.02 -10.31
N PRO A 132 0.25 -7.20 -11.37
CA PRO A 132 -0.13 -6.75 -12.72
C PRO A 132 -1.41 -7.42 -13.25
N THR A 133 -1.61 -8.69 -12.94
CA THR A 133 -2.81 -9.44 -13.33
C THR A 133 -4.04 -8.88 -12.64
N ILE A 134 -3.97 -8.68 -11.31
CA ILE A 134 -5.08 -8.15 -10.52
C ILE A 134 -5.41 -6.71 -10.95
N ALA A 135 -4.40 -5.88 -11.23
CA ALA A 135 -4.58 -4.51 -11.72
C ALA A 135 -5.23 -4.45 -13.12
N THR A 136 -4.93 -5.44 -13.98
CA THR A 136 -5.60 -5.55 -15.28
C THR A 136 -7.07 -5.89 -15.10
N GLN A 137 -7.40 -6.84 -14.21
CA GLN A 137 -8.77 -7.15 -13.84
C GLN A 137 -9.50 -5.94 -13.25
N LEU A 138 -8.85 -5.14 -12.39
CA LEU A 138 -9.42 -3.91 -11.83
C LEU A 138 -9.92 -2.97 -12.93
N LYS A 139 -9.10 -2.73 -13.97
CA LYS A 139 -9.49 -1.87 -15.10
C LYS A 139 -10.71 -2.40 -15.85
N ILE A 140 -10.77 -3.72 -16.06
CA ILE A 140 -11.89 -4.38 -16.74
C ILE A 140 -13.16 -4.23 -15.90
N LEU A 141 -13.11 -4.63 -14.63
CA LEU A 141 -14.25 -4.59 -13.71
C LEU A 141 -14.74 -3.15 -13.47
N SER A 142 -13.83 -2.18 -13.39
CA SER A 142 -14.21 -0.76 -13.27
C SER A 142 -14.93 -0.26 -14.53
N THR A 143 -14.54 -0.76 -15.71
CA THR A 143 -15.26 -0.44 -16.97
C THR A 143 -16.64 -1.08 -16.98
N VAL A 144 -16.76 -2.34 -16.55
CA VAL A 144 -18.05 -3.03 -16.41
C VAL A 144 -18.96 -2.24 -15.44
N LYS A 145 -18.49 -1.90 -14.24
CA LYS A 145 -19.25 -1.10 -13.29
C LYS A 145 -19.65 0.27 -13.86
N ALA A 146 -18.75 0.95 -14.58
CA ALA A 146 -19.06 2.23 -15.22
C ALA A 146 -20.23 2.13 -16.23
N THR A 147 -20.34 1.01 -16.95
CA THR A 147 -21.48 0.77 -17.85
C THR A 147 -22.79 0.55 -17.08
N MET A 148 -22.72 -0.01 -15.87
CA MET A 148 -23.87 -0.33 -15.02
C MET A 148 -24.36 0.82 -14.14
N LEU A 149 -23.59 1.90 -13.96
CA LEU A 149 -24.02 3.05 -13.16
C LEU A 149 -25.40 3.60 -13.62
N GLY A 150 -25.73 3.58 -14.92
CA GLY A 150 -27.06 4.00 -15.39
C GLY A 150 -28.24 3.06 -15.08
N ALA A 151 -27.99 1.95 -14.40
CA ALA A 151 -28.95 0.92 -14.01
C ALA A 151 -28.73 0.48 -12.54
N GLN A 152 -28.32 1.42 -11.66
CA GLN A 152 -28.07 1.11 -10.25
C GLN A 152 -29.24 0.37 -9.59
N GLY A 153 -28.89 -0.64 -8.80
CA GLY A 153 -29.85 -1.49 -8.09
C GLY A 153 -30.37 -2.69 -8.88
N SER A 154 -29.94 -2.88 -10.14
CA SER A 154 -30.14 -4.15 -10.84
C SER A 154 -29.29 -5.26 -10.23
N GLU A 155 -29.67 -6.52 -10.49
CA GLU A 155 -28.88 -7.68 -10.05
C GLU A 155 -27.48 -7.66 -10.67
N GLU A 156 -27.38 -7.28 -11.94
CA GLU A 156 -26.11 -7.16 -12.66
C GLU A 156 -25.22 -6.06 -12.09
N ASP A 157 -25.79 -4.93 -11.66
CA ASP A 157 -25.03 -3.86 -11.01
C ASP A 157 -24.47 -4.31 -9.65
N ARG A 158 -25.27 -5.05 -8.87
CA ARG A 158 -24.84 -5.63 -7.60
C ARG A 158 -23.70 -6.64 -7.81
N GLU A 159 -23.83 -7.56 -8.76
CA GLU A 159 -22.79 -8.52 -9.10
C GLU A 159 -21.50 -7.85 -9.60
N ALA A 160 -21.62 -6.83 -10.45
CA ALA A 160 -20.47 -6.04 -10.91
C ALA A 160 -19.74 -5.35 -9.75
N THR A 161 -20.49 -4.87 -8.76
CA THR A 161 -19.95 -4.26 -7.55
C THR A 161 -19.22 -5.29 -6.70
N GLU A 162 -19.82 -6.45 -6.44
CA GLU A 162 -19.21 -7.53 -5.64
C GLU A 162 -17.91 -8.06 -6.26
N MET A 163 -17.88 -8.22 -7.59
CA MET A 163 -16.66 -8.60 -8.30
C MET A 163 -15.56 -7.55 -8.16
N LEU A 164 -15.92 -6.27 -8.26
CA LEU A 164 -14.98 -5.15 -8.11
C LEU A 164 -14.44 -5.06 -6.67
N GLU A 165 -15.30 -5.26 -5.67
CA GLU A 165 -14.93 -5.32 -4.26
C GLU A 165 -13.89 -6.42 -3.98
N GLY A 166 -14.16 -7.65 -4.44
CA GLY A 166 -13.23 -8.77 -4.28
C GLY A 166 -11.89 -8.53 -4.98
N ASN A 167 -11.91 -7.92 -6.17
CA ASN A 167 -10.68 -7.55 -6.87
C ASN A 167 -9.87 -6.48 -6.12
N ALA A 168 -10.53 -5.43 -5.63
CA ALA A 168 -9.90 -4.35 -4.88
C ALA A 168 -9.22 -4.88 -3.60
N GLN A 169 -9.91 -5.74 -2.85
CA GLN A 169 -9.36 -6.41 -1.67
C GLN A 169 -8.11 -7.23 -2.01
N ASN A 170 -8.16 -8.04 -3.06
CA ASN A 170 -7.03 -8.83 -3.51
C ASN A 170 -5.82 -7.97 -3.91
N LEU A 171 -6.06 -6.83 -4.57
CA LEU A 171 -5.02 -5.91 -4.99
C LEU A 171 -4.34 -5.26 -3.77
N MET A 172 -5.12 -4.66 -2.87
CA MET A 172 -4.60 -4.00 -1.67
C MET A 172 -3.84 -4.99 -0.78
N GLN A 173 -4.33 -6.23 -0.65
CA GLN A 173 -3.65 -7.28 0.09
C GLN A 173 -2.32 -7.69 -0.57
N SER A 174 -2.27 -7.83 -1.90
CA SER A 174 -1.04 -8.17 -2.63
C SER A 174 0.03 -7.07 -2.51
N VAL A 175 -0.40 -5.80 -2.56
CA VAL A 175 0.50 -4.65 -2.35
C VAL A 175 1.02 -4.64 -0.90
N LYS A 176 0.14 -4.87 0.08
CA LYS A 176 0.51 -4.96 1.49
C LYS A 176 1.57 -6.05 1.76
N GLU A 177 1.37 -7.24 1.22
CA GLU A 177 2.33 -8.34 1.31
C GLU A 177 3.66 -7.99 0.64
N THR A 178 3.60 -7.31 -0.51
CA THR A 178 4.79 -6.85 -1.24
C THR A 178 5.59 -5.82 -0.42
N VAL A 179 4.94 -4.87 0.25
CA VAL A 179 5.61 -3.91 1.13
C VAL A 179 6.33 -4.61 2.29
N ARG A 180 5.69 -5.59 2.95
CA ARG A 180 6.30 -6.37 4.04
C ARG A 180 7.48 -7.23 3.55
N ALA A 181 7.34 -7.86 2.39
CA ALA A 181 8.41 -8.64 1.78
C ALA A 181 9.58 -7.74 1.36
N ALA A 182 9.30 -6.53 0.87
CA ALA A 182 10.30 -5.54 0.50
C ALA A 182 11.07 -5.01 1.72
N GLU A 183 10.38 -4.73 2.82
CA GLU A 183 11.04 -4.39 4.10
C GLU A 183 12.03 -5.50 4.50
N SER A 184 11.57 -6.75 4.47
CA SER A 184 12.40 -7.92 4.80
C SER A 184 13.58 -8.13 3.84
N ALA A 185 13.40 -7.80 2.55
CA ALA A 185 14.46 -7.88 1.55
C ALA A 185 15.50 -6.77 1.74
N SER A 186 15.07 -5.59 2.19
CA SER A 186 15.94 -4.41 2.34
C SER A 186 17.09 -4.63 3.33
N VAL A 187 16.86 -5.39 4.40
CA VAL A 187 17.89 -5.73 5.40
C VAL A 187 18.93 -6.74 4.88
N LYS A 188 18.70 -7.34 3.71
CA LYS A 188 19.58 -8.30 3.05
C LYS A 188 20.20 -7.78 1.75
N ILE A 189 20.10 -6.47 1.49
CA ILE A 189 20.84 -5.80 0.42
C ILE A 189 22.28 -5.57 0.88
N HIS A 190 23.22 -5.58 -0.06
CA HIS A 190 24.63 -5.32 0.22
C HIS A 190 24.88 -3.84 0.61
N ALA A 191 25.73 -3.61 1.63
CA ALA A 191 26.08 -2.30 2.22
C ALA A 191 26.41 -1.18 1.22
N GLN A 192 26.97 -1.53 0.05
CA GLN A 192 27.40 -0.58 -0.98
C GLN A 192 26.28 -0.14 -1.94
N THR A 193 25.12 -0.79 -1.95
CA THR A 193 23.96 -0.45 -2.81
C THR A 193 22.84 0.29 -2.06
N HIS A 194 23.10 0.79 -0.84
CA HIS A 194 22.12 1.35 0.12
C HIS A 194 21.37 2.64 -0.30
N GLY A 195 21.23 2.92 -1.59
CA GLY A 195 20.74 4.20 -2.09
C GLY A 195 19.25 4.32 -2.38
N LYS A 196 18.39 3.29 -2.24
CA LYS A 196 17.07 3.34 -2.92
C LYS A 196 15.81 3.33 -2.07
N LEU A 197 15.76 2.62 -0.95
CA LEU A 197 14.53 2.56 -0.13
C LEU A 197 14.88 2.67 1.34
N ARG A 198 14.54 3.81 1.93
CA ARG A 198 14.79 4.09 3.34
C ARG A 198 13.59 3.66 4.18
N TRP A 199 13.80 2.72 5.11
CA TRP A 199 12.76 2.23 6.03
C TRP A 199 12.87 2.93 7.38
N VAL A 200 12.11 4.03 7.55
CA VAL A 200 12.08 4.82 8.80
C VAL A 200 10.66 4.87 9.32
N ARG A 201 10.48 4.59 10.62
CA ARG A 201 9.18 4.69 11.29
C ARG A 201 8.80 6.17 11.50
N ARG A 202 7.55 6.56 11.23
CA ARG A 202 7.04 7.93 11.48
C ARG A 202 6.89 8.23 12.98
N GLN A 203 6.34 7.28 13.73
CA GLN A 203 6.19 7.34 15.19
C GLN A 203 7.06 6.27 15.89
N PRO A 204 7.37 6.45 17.18
CA PRO A 204 8.02 5.42 17.98
C PRO A 204 7.22 4.12 18.01
N TRP A 205 7.90 2.98 18.18
CA TRP A 205 7.29 1.64 18.13
C TRP A 205 6.15 1.44 19.14
N TYR A 206 6.17 2.14 20.27
CA TYR A 206 5.13 2.08 21.31
C TYR A 206 3.87 2.91 21.00
N ALA A 207 3.88 3.76 19.97
CA ALA A 207 2.73 4.56 19.57
C ALA A 207 1.73 3.80 18.68
N TYR A 208 2.06 2.56 18.29
CA TYR A 208 1.22 1.70 17.44
C TYR A 208 0.61 0.50 18.19
N ALA A 209 0.76 0.45 19.53
CA ALA A 209 0.23 -0.59 20.40
C ALA A 209 -1.26 -0.36 20.72
#